data_AF-A0A812F5C7-F1
#
_entry.id   AF-A0A812F5C7-F1
#
_cell.length_a   1.000
_cell.length_b   1.000
_cell.length_c   1.000
_cell.angle_alpha   90.00
_cell.angle_beta   90.00
_cell.angle_gamma   90.00
#
_symmetry.space_group_name_H-M   'P 1'
#
loop_
_entity.id
_entity.type
_entity.pdbx_description
1 polymer ?
#
loop_
_entity_poly.entity_id
_entity_poly.type
_entity_poly.pdbx_seq_one_letter_code
_entity_poly.pdbx_strand_id
1 'polypeptide(L)'
;MKNWMLTLLAIALLSGCADHIVEPRGTSIALKPTEFSFAVQSQDEVYAMNKLAQFVRKYPNQTGSKWKITSYNAQGKKLAQQYRNTLIKQGITAEQLVVEYSTEPHRFDVQVSVIQLQAQLEICHQEVIGDYGLGHLGCYTDGSRWQSMVNPQNAL
;
A
#
# COMPACT_ATOMS: atom_id res chain seq x y z
N MET A 1 -38.09 7.57 52.40
CA MET A 1 -37.29 8.47 51.52
C MET A 1 -35.79 8.39 51.79
N LYS A 2 -35.33 8.44 53.06
CA LYS A 2 -33.91 8.38 53.44
C LYS A 2 -33.14 7.12 52.97
N ASN A 3 -33.81 5.96 52.92
CA ASN A 3 -33.17 4.71 52.45
C ASN A 3 -32.93 4.69 50.94
N TRP A 4 -33.76 5.38 50.15
CA TRP A 4 -33.66 5.37 48.68
C TRP A 4 -32.47 6.20 48.19
N MET A 5 -32.14 7.27 48.91
CA MET A 5 -30.99 8.14 48.65
C MET A 5 -29.66 7.42 48.90
N LEU A 6 -29.60 6.54 49.91
CA LEU A 6 -28.43 5.69 50.16
C LEU A 6 -28.25 4.62 49.08
N THR A 7 -29.34 4.08 48.54
CA THR A 7 -29.26 3.08 47.46
C THR A 7 -28.76 3.70 46.16
N LEU A 8 -29.22 4.90 45.83
CA LEU A 8 -28.75 5.66 44.65
C LEU A 8 -27.27 6.05 44.76
N LEU A 9 -26.83 6.45 45.94
CA LEU A 9 -25.41 6.77 46.18
C LEU A 9 -24.52 5.52 46.04
N ALA A 10 -24.99 4.37 46.51
CA ALA A 10 -24.26 3.11 46.37
C ALA A 10 -24.13 2.68 44.89
N ILE A 11 -25.17 2.88 44.07
CA ILE A 11 -25.14 2.56 42.64
C ILE A 11 -24.17 3.50 41.89
N ALA A 12 -24.13 4.78 42.24
CA ALA A 12 -23.20 5.75 41.65
C ALA A 12 -21.73 5.48 42.03
N LEU A 13 -21.47 4.90 43.20
CA LEU A 13 -20.13 4.49 43.62
C LEU A 13 -19.68 3.16 42.98
N LEU A 14 -20.63 2.36 42.48
CA LEU A 14 -20.35 1.10 41.76
C LEU A 14 -20.16 1.29 40.25
N SER A 15 -20.46 2.46 39.69
CA SER A 15 -20.02 2.84 38.34
C SER A 15 -18.55 3.28 38.38
N GLY A 16 -17.67 2.40 38.85
CA GLY A 16 -16.24 2.54 38.65
C GLY A 16 -15.93 2.48 37.16
N CYS A 17 -14.99 3.33 36.71
CA CYS A 17 -14.53 3.39 35.33
C CYS A 17 -14.23 1.99 34.82
N ALA A 18 -15.05 1.50 33.87
CA ALA A 18 -14.66 0.36 33.07
C ALA A 18 -13.46 0.84 32.26
N ASP A 19 -12.26 0.37 32.61
CA ASP A 19 -11.07 0.61 31.82
C ASP A 19 -11.36 0.12 30.41
N HIS A 20 -11.33 1.04 29.45
CA HIS A 20 -11.45 0.73 28.04
C HIS A 20 -10.13 0.08 27.63
N ILE A 21 -10.02 -1.24 27.85
CA ILE A 21 -8.86 -2.01 27.40
C ILE A 21 -8.87 -1.95 25.88
N VAL A 22 -7.89 -1.23 25.33
CA VAL A 22 -7.64 -1.20 23.90
C VAL A 22 -7.14 -2.58 23.51
N GLU A 23 -7.99 -3.38 22.87
CA GLU A 23 -7.61 -4.71 22.39
C GLU A 23 -6.30 -4.63 21.58
N PRO A 24 -5.36 -5.56 21.78
CA PRO A 24 -4.12 -5.59 21.02
C PRO A 24 -4.44 -5.78 19.54
N ARG A 25 -4.30 -4.70 18.77
CA ARG A 25 -4.43 -4.73 17.32
C ARG A 25 -3.20 -5.41 16.72
N GLY A 26 -3.41 -6.37 15.83
CA GLY A 26 -2.33 -6.96 15.04
C GLY A 26 -1.61 -5.89 14.20
N THR A 27 -0.38 -6.19 13.77
CA THR A 27 0.42 -5.29 12.93
C THR A 27 -0.26 -5.09 11.57
N SER A 28 -0.69 -3.86 11.27
CA SER A 28 -1.23 -3.48 9.96
C SER A 28 -0.14 -2.80 9.12
N ILE A 29 0.07 -3.26 7.89
CA ILE A 29 0.99 -2.61 6.94
C ILE A 29 0.16 -1.75 5.99
N ALA A 30 0.41 -0.45 5.97
CA ALA A 30 -0.18 0.44 4.99
C ALA A 30 0.41 0.16 3.60
N LEU A 31 -0.44 0.04 2.58
CA LEU A 31 -0.03 -0.15 1.18
C LEU A 31 -0.33 1.11 0.38
N LYS A 32 0.66 1.60 -0.37
CA LYS A 32 0.54 2.75 -1.27
C LYS A 32 0.68 2.33 -2.73
N PRO A 33 -0.26 2.68 -3.62
CA PRO A 33 -0.10 2.46 -5.05
C PRO A 33 0.99 3.40 -5.60
N THR A 34 1.96 2.82 -6.29
CA THR A 34 3.06 3.53 -6.96
C THR A 34 3.07 3.18 -8.43
N GLU A 35 3.08 4.20 -9.29
CA GLU A 35 3.14 4.04 -10.73
C GLU A 35 4.59 4.12 -11.24
N PHE A 36 4.99 3.12 -12.02
CA PHE A 36 6.24 3.11 -12.78
C PHE A 36 5.92 3.14 -14.25
N SER A 37 6.67 3.91 -15.03
CA SER A 37 6.45 3.99 -16.48
C SER A 37 7.75 4.12 -17.26
N PHE A 38 7.68 3.73 -18.52
CA PHE A 38 8.68 4.07 -19.53
C PHE A 38 7.99 4.35 -20.86
N ALA A 39 8.61 5.17 -21.69
CA ALA A 39 8.13 5.47 -23.02
C ALA A 39 9.26 5.35 -24.04
N VAL A 40 8.92 4.93 -25.26
CA VAL A 40 9.87 4.69 -26.34
C VAL A 40 9.41 5.41 -27.60
N GLN A 41 10.36 6.02 -28.28
CA GLN A 41 10.26 6.44 -29.67
C GLN A 41 11.31 5.66 -30.44
N SER A 42 10.89 4.74 -31.31
CA SER A 42 11.80 3.92 -32.10
C SER A 42 11.08 3.20 -33.23
N GLN A 43 11.70 3.22 -34.41
CA GLN A 43 11.31 2.33 -35.52
C GLN A 43 11.94 0.94 -35.38
N ASP A 44 13.02 0.80 -34.60
CA ASP A 44 13.63 -0.49 -34.29
C ASP A 44 12.80 -1.22 -33.22
N GLU A 45 12.06 -2.23 -33.68
CA GLU A 45 11.23 -3.09 -32.84
C GLU A 45 12.07 -3.92 -31.85
N VAL A 46 13.27 -4.35 -32.22
CA VAL A 46 14.15 -5.15 -31.34
C VAL A 46 14.60 -4.30 -30.16
N TYR A 47 14.99 -3.06 -30.41
CA TYR A 47 15.32 -2.10 -29.36
C TYR A 47 14.13 -1.85 -28.43
N ALA A 48 12.94 -1.61 -28.99
CA ALA A 48 11.72 -1.35 -28.23
C ALA A 48 11.33 -2.56 -27.33
N MET A 49 11.36 -3.76 -27.89
CA MET A 49 11.11 -5.02 -27.15
C MET A 49 12.14 -5.27 -26.05
N ASN A 50 13.42 -4.92 -26.28
CA ASN A 50 14.45 -5.01 -25.26
C ASN A 50 14.19 -4.06 -24.08
N LYS A 51 13.67 -2.85 -24.34
CA LYS A 51 13.25 -1.92 -23.29
C LYS A 51 12.08 -2.46 -22.48
N LEU A 52 11.08 -3.04 -23.14
CA LEU A 52 9.99 -3.74 -22.44
C LEU A 52 10.52 -4.86 -21.55
N ALA A 53 11.40 -5.72 -22.07
CA ALA A 53 11.96 -6.83 -21.31
C ALA A 53 12.75 -6.35 -20.08
N GLN A 54 13.52 -5.26 -20.21
CA GLN A 54 14.20 -4.63 -19.07
C GLN A 54 13.21 -4.10 -18.03
N PHE A 55 12.12 -3.47 -18.48
CA PHE A 55 11.10 -2.93 -17.60
C PHE A 55 10.37 -4.02 -16.81
N VAL A 56 9.92 -5.09 -17.48
CA VAL A 56 9.26 -6.23 -16.83
C VAL A 56 10.18 -6.96 -15.86
N ARG A 57 11.48 -7.08 -16.18
CA ARG A 57 12.46 -7.64 -15.23
C ARG A 57 12.62 -6.78 -13.98
N LYS A 58 12.57 -5.46 -14.13
CA LYS A 58 12.69 -4.52 -13.00
C LYS A 58 11.43 -4.50 -12.14
N TYR A 59 10.26 -4.59 -12.77
CA TYR A 59 8.95 -4.55 -12.12
C TYR A 59 8.15 -5.82 -12.51
N PRO A 60 8.44 -6.96 -11.88
CA PRO A 60 7.75 -8.22 -12.20
C PRO A 60 6.27 -8.11 -11.85
N ASN A 61 5.42 -8.90 -12.51
CA ASN A 61 3.99 -8.93 -12.21
C ASN A 61 3.78 -9.42 -10.76
N GLN A 62 2.98 -8.67 -10.00
CA GLN A 62 2.60 -9.00 -8.63
C GLN A 62 1.07 -8.98 -8.50
N THR A 63 0.54 -9.66 -7.48
CA THR A 63 -0.89 -9.62 -7.16
C THR A 63 -1.36 -8.18 -6.98
N GLY A 64 -2.43 -7.81 -7.69
CA GLY A 64 -2.98 -6.45 -7.66
C GLY A 64 -2.27 -5.44 -8.58
N SER A 65 -1.25 -5.86 -9.33
CA SER A 65 -0.61 -4.98 -10.33
C SER A 65 -1.60 -4.62 -11.44
N LYS A 66 -1.56 -3.35 -11.87
CA LYS A 66 -2.36 -2.86 -13.01
C LYS A 66 -1.42 -2.31 -14.08
N TRP A 67 -1.44 -2.92 -15.24
CA TRP A 67 -0.62 -2.58 -16.39
C TRP A 67 -1.44 -1.74 -17.38
N LYS A 68 -0.78 -0.74 -17.96
CA LYS A 68 -1.35 0.12 -19.00
C LYS A 68 -0.35 0.30 -20.13
N ILE A 69 -0.83 0.18 -21.36
CA ILE A 69 -0.07 0.51 -22.58
C ILE A 69 -0.82 1.63 -23.29
N THR A 70 -0.15 2.75 -23.53
CA THR A 70 -0.69 3.87 -24.29
C THR A 70 0.11 4.06 -25.56
N SER A 71 -0.57 4.09 -26.70
CA SER A 71 0.02 4.35 -28.01
C SER A 71 -0.41 5.72 -28.53
N TYR A 72 0.48 6.42 -29.25
CA TYR A 72 0.25 7.80 -29.70
C TYR A 72 0.27 7.97 -31.22
N ASN A 73 0.78 6.99 -31.95
CA ASN A 73 0.82 7.02 -33.42
C ASN A 73 0.70 5.62 -34.02
N ALA A 74 0.72 5.52 -35.35
CA ALA A 74 0.56 4.26 -36.07
C ALA A 74 1.67 3.23 -35.73
N GLN A 75 2.91 3.68 -35.54
CA GLN A 75 4.01 2.82 -35.11
C GLN A 75 3.79 2.34 -33.67
N GLY A 76 3.37 3.25 -32.79
CA GLY A 76 2.97 2.97 -31.42
C GLY A 76 1.89 1.92 -31.30
N LYS A 77 0.88 1.94 -32.18
CA LYS A 77 -0.19 0.92 -32.20
C LYS A 77 0.36 -0.48 -32.49
N LYS A 78 1.32 -0.60 -33.41
CA LYS A 78 1.97 -1.88 -33.73
C LYS A 78 2.76 -2.40 -32.53
N LEU A 79 3.60 -1.54 -31.94
CA LEU A 79 4.38 -1.86 -30.74
C LEU A 79 3.47 -2.22 -29.56
N ALA A 80 2.39 -1.48 -29.35
CA ALA A 80 1.45 -1.72 -28.25
C ALA A 80 0.82 -3.13 -28.33
N GLN A 81 0.52 -3.62 -29.54
CA GLN A 81 0.04 -5.00 -29.70
C GLN A 81 1.14 -6.03 -29.41
N GLN A 82 2.36 -5.82 -29.91
CA GLN A 82 3.49 -6.71 -29.61
C GLN A 82 3.75 -6.77 -28.10
N TYR A 83 3.70 -5.62 -27.43
CA TYR A 83 3.85 -5.50 -25.98
C TYR A 83 2.73 -6.25 -25.27
N ARG A 84 1.47 -6.03 -25.65
CA ARG A 84 0.32 -6.73 -25.08
C ARG A 84 0.49 -8.25 -25.14
N ASN A 85 0.81 -8.78 -26.32
CA ASN A 85 0.99 -10.21 -26.50
C ASN A 85 2.17 -10.76 -25.69
N THR A 86 3.23 -9.99 -25.54
CA THR A 86 4.40 -10.37 -24.74
C THR A 86 4.08 -10.39 -23.25
N LEU A 87 3.40 -9.37 -22.73
CA LEU A 87 2.98 -9.29 -21.33
C LEU A 87 2.02 -10.43 -20.97
N ILE A 88 1.07 -10.76 -21.85
CA ILE A 88 0.15 -11.89 -21.65
C ILE A 88 0.92 -13.22 -21.59
N LYS A 89 1.88 -13.44 -22.50
CA LYS A 89 2.74 -14.63 -22.49
C LYS A 89 3.59 -14.75 -21.22
N GLN A 90 3.87 -13.63 -20.54
CA GLN A 90 4.61 -13.58 -19.28
C GLN A 90 3.71 -13.71 -18.04
N GLY A 91 2.40 -13.98 -18.22
CA GLY A 91 1.47 -14.27 -17.12
C GLY A 91 0.71 -13.07 -16.59
N ILE A 92 0.73 -11.92 -17.29
CA ILE A 92 -0.16 -10.79 -16.97
C ILE A 92 -1.54 -11.09 -17.56
N THR A 93 -2.59 -11.12 -16.73
CA THR A 93 -3.93 -11.45 -17.20
C THR A 93 -4.53 -10.30 -18.02
N ALA A 94 -5.55 -10.62 -18.83
CA ALA A 94 -6.25 -9.62 -19.61
C ALA A 94 -6.98 -8.58 -18.73
N GLU A 95 -7.43 -8.95 -17.52
CA GLU A 95 -8.07 -7.98 -16.61
C GLU A 95 -7.05 -7.01 -15.99
N GLN A 96 -5.78 -7.42 -15.88
CA GLN A 96 -4.71 -6.59 -15.34
C GLN A 96 -4.13 -5.62 -16.37
N LEU A 97 -4.45 -5.76 -17.66
CA LEU A 97 -3.80 -5.04 -18.75
C LEU A 97 -4.78 -4.22 -19.58
N VAL A 98 -4.60 -2.91 -19.55
CA VAL A 98 -5.35 -1.96 -20.38
C VAL A 98 -4.47 -1.48 -21.54
N VAL A 99 -5.03 -1.44 -22.75
CA VAL A 99 -4.37 -0.88 -23.93
C VAL A 99 -5.21 0.24 -24.52
N GLU A 100 -4.61 1.41 -24.64
CA GLU A 100 -5.28 2.63 -25.10
C GLU A 100 -4.52 3.26 -26.27
N TYR A 101 -5.27 4.00 -27.07
CA TYR A 101 -4.73 4.88 -28.10
C TYR A 101 -5.09 6.32 -27.75
N SER A 102 -4.08 7.18 -27.64
CA SER A 102 -4.26 8.62 -27.51
C SER A 102 -4.06 9.28 -28.86
N THR A 103 -4.96 10.21 -29.18
CA THR A 103 -4.85 11.08 -30.36
C THR A 103 -4.04 12.34 -30.08
N GLU A 104 -3.64 12.56 -28.83
CA GLU A 104 -2.85 13.74 -28.46
C GLU A 104 -1.43 13.64 -29.03
N PRO A 105 -0.89 14.73 -29.59
CA PRO A 105 0.47 14.76 -30.09
C PRO A 105 1.45 14.42 -28.95
N HIS A 106 2.26 13.39 -29.15
CA HIS A 106 3.27 12.98 -28.18
C HIS A 106 4.59 12.69 -28.89
N ARG A 107 5.71 13.01 -28.23
CA ARG A 107 7.05 12.72 -28.76
C ARG A 107 7.40 11.22 -28.81
N PHE A 108 6.59 10.37 -28.15
CA PHE A 108 6.87 8.94 -28.01
C PHE A 108 5.84 8.16 -28.82
N ASP A 109 6.23 6.98 -29.30
CA ASP A 109 5.33 6.11 -30.06
C ASP A 109 4.42 5.36 -29.09
N VAL A 110 5.00 4.83 -28.01
CA VAL A 110 4.32 4.01 -27.01
C VAL A 110 4.87 4.28 -25.60
N GLN A 111 3.97 4.23 -24.62
CA GLN A 111 4.27 4.25 -23.19
C GLN A 111 3.68 3.01 -22.53
N VAL A 112 4.41 2.44 -21.58
CA VAL A 112 3.94 1.37 -20.71
C VAL A 112 4.05 1.84 -19.28
N SER A 113 3.01 1.62 -18.48
CA SER A 113 3.05 1.83 -17.04
C SER A 113 2.51 0.62 -16.28
N VAL A 114 2.98 0.48 -15.04
CA VAL A 114 2.49 -0.49 -14.08
C VAL A 114 2.29 0.20 -12.74
N ILE A 115 1.13 0.00 -12.14
CA ILE A 115 0.82 0.40 -10.77
C ILE A 115 1.03 -0.82 -9.88
N GLN A 116 1.89 -0.69 -8.88
CA GLN A 116 2.16 -1.73 -7.87
C GLN A 116 1.91 -1.18 -6.47
N LEU A 117 1.43 -2.04 -5.57
CA LEU A 117 1.27 -1.70 -4.16
C LEU A 117 2.60 -1.86 -3.44
N GLN A 118 3.11 -0.77 -2.86
CA GLN A 118 4.33 -0.78 -2.05
C GLN A 118 3.98 -0.60 -0.58
N ALA A 119 4.66 -1.32 0.30
CA ALA A 119 4.53 -1.13 1.73
C ALA A 119 5.02 0.27 2.11
N GLN A 120 4.15 1.05 2.72
CA GLN A 120 4.51 2.31 3.34
C GLN A 120 5.09 2.00 4.71
N LEU A 121 6.39 2.23 4.85
CA LEU A 121 7.06 2.15 6.14
C LEU A 121 6.72 3.41 6.94
N GLU A 122 6.31 3.21 8.19
CA GLU A 122 6.16 4.32 9.13
C GLU A 122 7.54 4.88 9.48
N ILE A 123 7.66 6.21 9.53
CA ILE A 123 8.87 6.86 10.03
C ILE A 123 8.80 6.83 11.55
N CYS A 124 9.60 5.96 12.14
CA CYS A 124 9.69 5.82 13.59
C CYS A 124 10.41 7.05 14.17
N HIS A 125 9.69 7.85 14.95
CA HIS A 125 10.29 8.94 15.71
C HIS A 125 10.99 8.36 16.94
N GLN A 126 12.12 8.93 17.31
CA GLN A 126 12.83 8.53 18.53
C GLN A 126 11.99 8.93 19.74
N GLU A 127 11.64 7.95 20.58
CA GLU A 127 10.85 8.19 21.78
C GLU A 127 11.58 9.14 22.73
N VAL A 128 10.85 10.09 23.31
CA VAL A 128 11.36 11.01 24.32
C VAL A 128 11.19 10.38 25.70
N ILE A 129 12.22 10.48 26.55
CA ILE A 129 12.17 9.96 27.92
C ILE A 129 11.02 10.66 28.67
N GLY A 130 9.99 9.88 29.03
CA GLY A 130 8.78 10.37 29.69
C GLY A 130 7.49 10.04 28.93
N ASP A 131 7.56 9.82 27.60
CA ASP A 131 6.39 9.61 26.74
C ASP A 131 6.25 8.16 26.24
N TYR A 132 7.08 7.24 26.76
CA TYR A 132 7.05 5.82 26.41
C TYR A 132 5.64 5.23 26.62
N GLY A 133 4.99 4.85 25.53
CA GLY A 133 3.66 4.24 25.53
C GLY A 133 2.49 5.19 25.28
N LEU A 134 2.71 6.49 25.07
CA LEU A 134 1.69 7.48 24.69
C LEU A 134 1.54 7.64 23.16
N GLY A 135 2.44 7.04 22.37
CA GLY A 135 2.49 7.13 20.91
C GLY A 135 2.04 5.87 20.15
N HIS A 136 2.00 5.96 18.81
CA HIS A 136 1.71 4.81 17.95
C HIS A 136 2.81 3.75 18.07
N LEU A 137 2.48 2.61 18.69
CA LEU A 137 3.36 1.46 18.94
C LEU A 137 3.78 0.69 17.67
N GLY A 138 3.42 1.17 16.46
CA GLY A 138 3.63 0.47 15.19
C GLY A 138 5.09 0.19 14.84
N CYS A 139 6.03 0.92 15.47
CA CYS A 139 7.46 0.81 15.23
C CYS A 139 8.25 -0.06 16.22
N TYR A 140 7.65 -0.45 17.35
CA TYR A 140 8.36 -1.17 18.41
C TYR A 140 7.65 -2.49 18.71
N THR A 141 8.24 -3.60 18.25
CA THR A 141 7.77 -4.96 18.56
C THR A 141 7.77 -5.24 20.07
N ASP A 142 8.60 -4.53 20.83
CA ASP A 142 8.72 -4.64 22.28
C ASP A 142 7.84 -3.64 23.04
N GLY A 143 7.06 -2.79 22.37
CA GLY A 143 6.21 -1.79 23.03
C GLY A 143 5.18 -2.42 23.96
N SER A 144 4.57 -3.52 23.53
CA SER A 144 3.64 -4.33 24.33
C SER A 144 4.34 -5.04 25.50
N ARG A 145 5.58 -5.52 25.31
CA ARG A 145 6.40 -6.10 26.38
C ARG A 145 6.77 -5.07 27.44
N TRP A 146 7.17 -3.87 27.01
CA TRP A 146 7.52 -2.77 27.91
C TRP A 146 6.30 -2.26 28.67
N GLN A 147 5.15 -2.06 28.00
CA GLN A 147 3.90 -1.70 28.69
C GLN A 147 3.51 -2.73 29.75
N SER A 148 3.70 -4.02 29.47
CA SER A 148 3.42 -5.09 30.43
C SER A 148 4.40 -5.08 31.63
N MET A 149 5.61 -4.57 31.47
CA MET A 149 6.60 -4.45 32.55
C MET A 149 6.39 -3.20 33.41
N VAL A 150 6.00 -2.07 32.82
CA VAL A 150 5.87 -0.78 33.51
C VAL A 150 4.47 -0.49 34.03
N ASN A 151 3.44 -1.10 33.44
CA ASN A 151 2.03 -1.03 33.87
C ASN A 151 1.40 -2.44 33.84
N PRO A 152 1.79 -3.34 34.76
CA PRO A 152 1.35 -4.73 34.76
C PRO A 152 -0.18 -4.90 34.86
N GLN A 153 -0.88 -3.92 35.45
CA GLN A 153 -2.34 -3.89 35.52
C GLN A 153 -3.04 -3.78 34.15
N ASN A 154 -2.32 -3.36 33.10
CA ASN A 154 -2.85 -3.19 31.74
C ASN A 154 -2.57 -4.40 30.82
N ALA A 155 -1.92 -5.45 31.32
CA ALA A 155 -1.45 -6.60 30.54
C ALA A 155 -2.41 -7.82 30.58
N LEU A 156 -3.66 -7.62 31.01
CA LEU A 156 -4.69 -8.66 31.12
C LEU A 156 -5.91 -8.33 30.25
#